data_AF-A0A3N5RUQ1-F1
#
_entry.id   AF-A0A3N5RUQ1-F1
#
_cell.length_a   1.000
_cell.length_b   1.000
_cell.length_c   1.000
_cell.angle_alpha   90.00
_cell.angle_beta   90.00
_cell.angle_gamma   90.00
#
_symmetry.space_group_name_H-M   'P 1'
#
loop_
_entity.id
_entity.type
_entity.pdbx_description
1 polymer ?
#
loop_
_entity_poly.entity_id
_entity_poly.type
_entity_poly.pdbx_seq_one_letter_code
_entity_poly.pdbx_strand_id
1 'polypeptide(L)'
;PMGAVETAMIDAGYAQVGKTLGLPTHAYLGATDAKVVDAQAGLESGMTALIGALAGINMISGAGMLDFLACVSPEKLVIDAEATGMVKRMLAGIQLQSNTLALEMFENFQFKADFLKQKATKELFKKEQYIPSTVIDRGSLRAWQQAGRNDTFMRAKAQVKVLLGKYERPAVSEELEKEMRGVMERLGTGDR
;
A
#
# COMPACT_ATOMS: atom_id res chain seq x y z
N PRO A 1 -1.05 8.18 20.58
CA PRO A 1 -1.43 8.61 19.22
C PRO A 1 -0.86 7.61 18.20
N MET A 2 -1.66 7.14 17.24
CA MET A 2 -1.23 6.11 16.29
C MET A 2 -0.29 6.67 15.22
N GLY A 3 -0.48 7.93 14.83
CA GLY A 3 0.31 8.59 13.79
C GLY A 3 1.61 9.24 14.28
N ALA A 4 1.85 9.25 15.59
CA ALA A 4 3.03 9.85 16.20
C ALA A 4 4.31 9.07 15.84
N VAL A 5 5.41 9.79 15.60
CA VAL A 5 6.70 9.18 15.25
C VAL A 5 7.28 8.38 16.42
N GLU A 6 7.02 8.81 17.65
CA GLU A 6 7.44 8.11 18.87
C GLU A 6 6.84 6.70 18.96
N THR A 7 5.59 6.52 18.50
CA THR A 7 4.96 5.20 18.40
C THR A 7 5.75 4.30 17.44
N ALA A 8 6.10 4.83 16.27
CA ALA A 8 6.91 4.09 15.30
C ALA A 8 8.34 3.77 15.78
N MET A 9 8.94 4.67 16.56
CA MET A 9 10.26 4.42 17.19
C MET A 9 10.18 3.27 18.20
N ILE A 10 9.15 3.26 19.04
CA ILE A 10 8.93 2.19 20.02
C ILE A 10 8.69 0.86 19.28
N ASP A 11 7.84 0.86 18.26
CA ASP A 11 7.54 -0.34 17.48
C ASP A 11 8.78 -0.87 16.73
N ALA A 12 9.67 0.02 16.25
CA ALA A 12 10.93 -0.39 15.64
C ALA A 12 11.88 -1.05 16.66
N GLY A 13 11.96 -0.54 17.89
CA GLY A 13 12.70 -1.19 18.98
C GLY A 13 12.08 -2.53 19.37
N TYR A 14 10.75 -2.59 19.49
CA TYR A 14 9.98 -3.81 19.72
C TYR A 14 10.24 -4.87 18.64
N ALA A 15 10.37 -4.46 17.36
CA ALA A 15 10.74 -5.37 16.28
C ALA A 15 12.06 -6.09 16.56
N GLN A 16 13.10 -5.36 16.99
CA GLN A 16 14.41 -5.93 17.29
C GLN A 16 14.37 -6.92 18.47
N VAL A 17 13.61 -6.59 19.52
CA VAL A 17 13.37 -7.52 20.64
C VAL A 17 12.68 -8.79 20.16
N GLY A 18 11.59 -8.66 19.38
CA GLY A 18 10.87 -9.79 18.81
C GLY A 18 11.77 -10.69 17.97
N LYS A 19 12.60 -10.11 17.08
CA LYS A 19 13.57 -10.89 16.29
C LYS A 19 14.61 -11.60 17.16
N THR A 20 15.11 -10.94 18.19
CA THR A 20 16.09 -11.53 19.13
C THR A 20 15.51 -12.75 19.86
N LEU A 21 14.21 -12.72 20.16
CA LEU A 21 13.48 -13.82 20.79
C LEU A 21 12.94 -14.87 19.80
N GLY A 22 13.14 -14.69 18.49
CA GLY A 22 12.60 -15.59 17.46
C GLY A 22 11.08 -15.51 17.31
N LEU A 23 10.45 -14.39 17.70
CA LEU A 23 9.00 -14.18 17.66
C LEU A 23 8.59 -13.23 16.54
N PRO A 24 7.43 -13.46 15.89
CA PRO A 24 6.88 -12.50 14.95
C PRO A 24 6.36 -11.25 15.69
N THR A 25 6.40 -10.11 15.01
CA THR A 25 5.91 -8.84 15.52
C THR A 25 4.73 -8.28 14.73
N HIS A 26 3.79 -7.67 15.44
CA HIS A 26 2.62 -7.02 14.87
C HIS A 26 2.52 -5.60 15.42
N ALA A 27 2.28 -4.62 14.54
CA ALA A 27 2.14 -3.23 14.94
C ALA A 27 1.10 -2.50 14.08
N TYR A 28 0.48 -1.46 14.67
CA TYR A 28 -0.51 -0.62 13.98
C TYR A 28 0.15 0.60 13.33
N LEU A 29 1.11 0.35 12.44
CA LEU A 29 1.88 1.36 11.73
C LEU A 29 1.29 1.68 10.34
N GLY A 30 -0.03 1.63 10.19
CA GLY A 30 -0.72 2.02 8.95
C GLY A 30 -1.95 2.91 9.20
N ALA A 31 -2.16 3.33 10.45
CA ALA A 31 -3.28 4.14 10.87
C ALA A 31 -2.91 5.63 10.97
N THR A 32 -3.88 6.47 11.30
CA THR A 32 -3.70 7.91 11.53
C THR A 32 -4.67 8.41 12.60
N ASP A 33 -4.29 9.49 13.27
CA ASP A 33 -5.12 10.20 14.24
C ASP A 33 -6.02 11.27 13.58
N ALA A 34 -5.88 11.48 12.27
CA ALA A 34 -6.71 12.39 11.48
C ALA A 34 -8.18 11.95 11.46
N LYS A 35 -9.10 12.92 11.44
CA LYS A 35 -10.56 12.70 11.43
C LYS A 35 -11.11 12.58 10.02
N VAL A 36 -10.33 13.03 9.04
CA VAL A 36 -10.67 13.08 7.62
C VAL A 36 -9.48 12.62 6.80
N VAL A 37 -9.73 12.26 5.54
CA VAL A 37 -8.69 11.85 4.60
C VAL A 37 -8.07 13.10 3.97
N ASP A 38 -7.06 13.63 4.62
CA ASP A 38 -6.34 14.83 4.21
C ASP A 38 -4.81 14.62 4.18
N ALA A 39 -4.05 15.71 4.21
CA ALA A 39 -2.59 15.66 4.23
C ALA A 39 -2.05 15.00 5.50
N GLN A 40 -2.67 15.20 6.67
CA GLN A 40 -2.26 14.55 7.92
C GLN A 40 -2.44 13.03 7.80
N ALA A 41 -3.59 12.60 7.29
CA ALA A 41 -3.90 11.18 7.12
C ALA A 41 -2.87 10.45 6.23
N GLY A 42 -2.44 11.09 5.15
CA GLY A 42 -1.40 10.56 4.27
C GLY A 42 0.01 10.58 4.89
N LEU A 43 0.35 11.68 5.57
CA LEU A 43 1.65 11.88 6.22
C LEU A 43 1.90 10.80 7.29
N GLU A 44 0.97 10.64 8.22
CA GLU A 44 1.11 9.75 9.37
C GLU A 44 1.16 8.28 8.94
N SER A 45 0.17 7.82 8.16
CA SER A 45 0.10 6.42 7.73
C SER A 45 1.24 6.05 6.78
N GLY A 46 1.62 6.94 5.86
CA GLY A 46 2.71 6.69 4.92
C GLY A 46 4.07 6.60 5.63
N MET A 47 4.34 7.52 6.55
CA MET A 47 5.60 7.54 7.30
C MET A 47 5.74 6.34 8.22
N THR A 48 4.71 6.05 9.02
CA THR A 48 4.74 4.94 9.98
C THR A 48 4.81 3.59 9.26
N ALA A 49 4.10 3.40 8.14
CA ALA A 49 4.14 2.15 7.37
C ALA A 49 5.53 1.87 6.81
N LEU A 50 6.19 2.91 6.30
CA LEU A 50 7.57 2.79 5.81
C LEU A 50 8.54 2.44 6.95
N ILE A 51 8.42 3.10 8.11
CA ILE A 51 9.27 2.79 9.28
C ILE A 51 9.05 1.35 9.73
N GLY A 52 7.80 0.92 9.91
CA GLY A 52 7.48 -0.44 10.35
C GLY A 52 8.01 -1.51 9.40
N ALA A 53 7.90 -1.25 8.10
CA ALA A 53 8.41 -2.14 7.06
C ALA A 53 9.94 -2.26 7.13
N LEU A 54 10.65 -1.14 7.21
CA LEU A 54 12.12 -1.12 7.30
C LEU A 54 12.63 -1.69 8.63
N ALA A 55 11.87 -1.55 9.71
CA ALA A 55 12.17 -2.16 11.01
C ALA A 55 11.93 -3.69 11.03
N GLY A 56 11.32 -4.25 9.98
CA GLY A 56 11.08 -5.68 9.87
C GLY A 56 9.88 -6.20 10.66
N ILE A 57 8.88 -5.34 10.92
CA ILE A 57 7.60 -5.76 11.49
C ILE A 57 6.95 -6.81 10.59
N ASN A 58 6.53 -7.95 11.15
CA ASN A 58 5.99 -9.06 10.35
C ASN A 58 4.58 -8.77 9.82
N MET A 59 3.76 -8.07 10.60
CA MET A 59 2.40 -7.67 10.21
C MET A 59 2.17 -6.22 10.57
N ILE A 60 1.79 -5.40 9.59
CA ILE A 60 1.40 -4.01 9.79
C ILE A 60 -0.10 -3.89 9.59
N SER A 61 -0.80 -3.32 10.56
CA SER A 61 -2.25 -3.06 10.50
C SER A 61 -2.57 -1.57 10.58
N GLY A 62 -3.81 -1.22 10.27
CA GLY A 62 -4.30 0.16 10.34
C GLY A 62 -4.67 0.77 8.99
N ALA A 63 -4.42 0.10 7.87
CA ALA A 63 -4.83 0.59 6.57
C ALA A 63 -6.34 0.88 6.54
N GLY A 64 -6.72 2.07 6.08
CA GLY A 64 -8.10 2.56 6.09
C GLY A 64 -8.57 3.14 7.42
N MET A 65 -7.82 3.00 8.51
CA MET A 65 -8.23 3.46 9.83
C MET A 65 -7.91 4.95 10.04
N LEU A 66 -8.86 5.65 10.64
CA LEU A 66 -8.84 7.06 11.03
C LEU A 66 -9.18 7.19 12.52
N ASP A 67 -8.96 8.39 13.06
CA ASP A 67 -9.36 8.81 14.40
C ASP A 67 -9.01 7.79 15.49
N PHE A 68 -7.71 7.48 15.63
CA PHE A 68 -7.22 6.56 16.66
C PHE A 68 -7.88 5.16 16.60
N LEU A 69 -7.97 4.61 15.37
CA LEU A 69 -8.59 3.31 15.07
C LEU A 69 -10.12 3.26 15.27
N ALA A 70 -10.76 4.39 15.61
CA ALA A 70 -12.20 4.44 15.87
C ALA A 70 -13.05 4.51 14.58
N CYS A 71 -12.43 4.81 13.43
CA CYS A 71 -13.12 4.94 12.16
C CYS A 71 -12.40 4.18 11.05
N VAL A 72 -13.16 3.64 10.09
CA VAL A 72 -12.63 3.05 8.85
C VAL A 72 -13.24 3.76 7.64
N SER A 73 -12.38 4.24 6.73
CA SER A 73 -12.79 4.83 5.46
C SER A 73 -12.32 3.94 4.29
N PRO A 74 -13.23 3.51 3.40
CA PRO A 74 -12.86 2.81 2.16
C PRO A 74 -11.96 3.66 1.25
N GLU A 75 -12.15 4.98 1.20
CA GLU A 75 -11.30 5.89 0.43
C GLU A 75 -9.89 5.94 1.01
N LYS A 76 -9.76 6.01 2.34
CA LYS A 76 -8.46 5.92 3.02
C LYS A 76 -7.80 4.58 2.76
N LEU A 77 -8.56 3.47 2.78
CA LEU A 77 -8.03 2.13 2.51
C LEU A 77 -7.46 2.03 1.09
N VAL A 78 -8.13 2.63 0.10
CA VAL A 78 -7.62 2.70 -1.28
C VAL A 78 -6.33 3.51 -1.36
N ILE A 79 -6.23 4.63 -0.65
CA ILE A 79 -5.00 5.44 -0.60
C ILE A 79 -3.86 4.68 0.10
N ASP A 80 -4.15 4.01 1.21
CA ASP A 80 -3.18 3.21 1.96
C ASP A 80 -2.71 1.99 1.18
N ALA A 81 -3.53 1.47 0.27
CA ALA A 81 -3.11 0.42 -0.66
C ALA A 81 -2.01 0.92 -1.62
N GLU A 82 -2.07 2.18 -2.09
CA GLU A 82 -0.98 2.80 -2.86
C GLU A 82 0.29 2.92 -2.02
N ALA A 83 0.17 3.44 -0.79
CA ALA A 83 1.31 3.53 0.14
C ALA A 83 1.92 2.15 0.41
N THR A 84 1.09 1.13 0.64
CA THR A 84 1.53 -0.25 0.84
C THR A 84 2.27 -0.79 -0.39
N GLY A 85 1.78 -0.51 -1.60
CA GLY A 85 2.46 -0.89 -2.84
C GLY A 85 3.83 -0.20 -2.98
N MET A 86 3.92 1.08 -2.65
CA MET A 86 5.18 1.83 -2.64
C MET A 86 6.16 1.30 -1.58
N VAL A 87 5.68 0.99 -0.37
CA VAL A 87 6.49 0.39 0.71
C VAL A 87 6.99 -1.00 0.31
N LYS A 88 6.14 -1.84 -0.29
CA LYS A 88 6.57 -3.14 -0.84
C LYS A 88 7.64 -2.99 -1.92
N ARG A 89 7.50 -1.99 -2.80
CA ARG A 89 8.54 -1.68 -3.80
C ARG A 89 9.84 -1.24 -3.13
N MET A 90 9.78 -0.41 -2.09
CA MET A 90 10.94 0.02 -1.33
C MET A 90 11.66 -1.18 -0.69
N LEU A 91 10.92 -2.09 -0.05
CA LEU A 91 11.49 -3.31 0.54
C LEU A 91 12.16 -4.23 -0.47
N ALA A 92 11.71 -4.25 -1.73
CA ALA A 92 12.36 -5.00 -2.79
C ALA A 92 13.77 -4.48 -3.13
N GLY A 93 14.12 -3.26 -2.67
CA GLY A 93 15.44 -2.67 -2.81
C GLY A 93 15.84 -2.32 -4.24
N ILE A 94 17.14 -2.08 -4.44
CA ILE A 94 17.74 -1.92 -5.76
C ILE A 94 18.17 -3.31 -6.22
N GLN A 95 17.56 -3.79 -7.31
CA GLN A 95 17.84 -5.11 -7.87
C GLN A 95 18.78 -5.00 -9.06
N LEU A 96 19.76 -5.91 -9.12
CA LEU A 96 20.62 -6.06 -10.29
C LEU A 96 19.82 -6.71 -11.42
N GLN A 97 19.40 -5.91 -12.41
CA GLN A 97 18.66 -6.41 -13.58
C GLN A 97 19.56 -6.88 -14.73
N SER A 98 20.84 -6.52 -14.69
CA SER A 98 21.87 -6.94 -15.65
C SER A 98 23.23 -7.04 -14.94
N ASN A 99 24.13 -7.86 -15.50
CA ASN A 99 25.49 -8.01 -14.99
C ASN A 99 26.32 -6.73 -15.17
N THR A 100 25.93 -5.89 -16.13
CA THR A 100 26.65 -4.68 -16.50
C THR A 100 26.06 -3.42 -15.88
N LEU A 101 25.05 -3.50 -14.99
CA LEU A 101 24.37 -2.32 -14.43
C LEU A 101 23.84 -1.36 -15.52
N ALA A 102 23.36 -1.94 -16.63
CA ALA A 102 22.94 -1.21 -17.81
C ALA A 102 24.02 -0.33 -18.47
N LEU A 103 25.32 -0.57 -18.20
CA LEU A 103 26.43 0.13 -18.84
C LEU A 103 26.43 -0.02 -20.36
N GLU A 104 25.91 -1.14 -20.88
CA GLU A 104 25.71 -1.39 -22.31
C GLU A 104 24.84 -0.30 -22.98
N MET A 105 23.95 0.37 -22.25
CA MET A 105 23.14 1.48 -22.77
C MET A 105 23.98 2.72 -23.09
N PHE A 106 25.20 2.80 -22.57
CA PHE A 106 26.15 3.88 -22.79
C PHE A 106 27.19 3.55 -23.86
N GLU A 107 27.34 2.27 -24.25
CA GLU A 107 28.22 1.87 -25.35
C GLU A 107 27.66 2.40 -26.67
N ASN A 108 28.40 3.30 -27.33
CA ASN A 108 27.99 4.06 -28.53
C ASN A 108 26.96 5.18 -28.30
N PHE A 109 26.77 5.62 -27.05
CA PHE A 109 25.88 6.74 -26.74
C PHE A 109 26.41 8.06 -27.33
N GLN A 110 25.78 8.57 -28.38
CA GLN A 110 26.15 9.83 -29.03
C GLN A 110 25.73 11.09 -28.25
N PHE A 111 25.57 11.02 -26.92
CA PHE A 111 25.04 12.10 -26.07
C PHE A 111 23.67 12.68 -26.51
N LYS A 112 22.97 12.01 -27.43
CA LYS A 112 21.57 12.29 -27.75
C LYS A 112 20.75 11.61 -26.67
N ALA A 113 20.12 12.39 -25.79
CA ALA A 113 19.32 11.93 -24.65
C ALA A 113 18.04 11.14 -25.05
N ASP A 114 18.21 10.01 -25.76
CA ASP A 114 17.13 9.21 -26.37
C ASP A 114 16.89 7.88 -25.64
N PHE A 115 17.10 7.87 -24.31
CA PHE A 115 16.95 6.66 -23.48
C PHE A 115 15.53 6.08 -23.56
N LEU A 116 14.50 6.92 -23.67
CA LEU A 116 13.10 6.46 -23.73
C LEU A 116 12.80 5.56 -24.93
N LYS A 117 13.56 5.65 -26.02
CA LYS A 117 13.39 4.81 -27.21
C LYS A 117 14.19 3.50 -27.14
N GLN A 118 15.08 3.36 -26.18
CA GLN A 118 15.91 2.16 -26.07
C GLN A 118 15.08 0.96 -25.63
N LYS A 119 15.39 -0.20 -26.23
CA LYS A 119 14.77 -1.48 -25.88
C LYS A 119 14.95 -1.81 -24.39
N ALA A 120 16.16 -1.58 -23.87
CA ALA A 120 16.49 -1.79 -22.46
C ALA A 120 15.57 -1.00 -21.52
N THR A 121 15.29 0.28 -21.81
CA THR A 121 14.37 1.09 -21.01
C THR A 121 12.96 0.50 -20.98
N LYS A 122 12.42 0.04 -22.12
CA LYS A 122 11.09 -0.59 -22.17
C LYS A 122 11.01 -1.87 -21.34
N GLU A 123 12.09 -2.65 -21.33
CA GLU A 123 12.18 -3.90 -20.58
C GLU A 123 12.36 -3.68 -19.08
N LEU A 124 13.25 -2.76 -18.68
CA LEU A 124 13.56 -2.45 -17.29
C LEU A 124 12.44 -1.65 -16.61
N PHE A 125 11.75 -0.76 -17.33
CA PHE A 125 10.67 0.06 -16.77
C PHE A 125 9.61 -0.78 -16.06
N LYS A 126 9.20 -1.91 -16.66
CA LYS A 126 8.19 -2.80 -16.08
C LYS A 126 8.68 -3.57 -14.85
N LYS A 127 9.99 -3.75 -14.72
CA LYS A 127 10.63 -4.51 -13.62
C LYS A 127 10.99 -3.61 -12.44
N GLU A 128 11.45 -2.40 -12.73
CA GLU A 128 12.02 -1.52 -11.72
C GLU A 128 11.03 -0.50 -11.17
N GLN A 129 10.02 -0.08 -11.94
CA GLN A 129 9.10 0.97 -11.52
C GLN A 129 7.86 0.39 -10.86
N TYR A 130 7.47 0.99 -9.72
CA TYR A 130 6.12 0.82 -9.20
C TYR A 130 5.20 1.81 -9.91
N ILE A 131 4.20 1.27 -10.62
CA ILE A 131 3.18 2.06 -11.30
C ILE A 131 1.95 2.11 -10.38
N PRO A 132 1.68 3.25 -9.73
CA PRO A 132 0.52 3.38 -8.87
C PRO A 132 -0.77 3.36 -9.69
N SER A 133 -1.91 3.20 -9.02
CA SER A 133 -3.20 3.38 -9.69
C SER A 133 -3.46 4.86 -10.02
N THR A 134 -4.60 5.12 -10.65
CA THR A 134 -5.09 6.48 -10.96
C THR A 134 -5.38 7.32 -9.72
N VAL A 135 -5.32 6.75 -8.51
CA VAL A 135 -5.40 7.48 -7.25
C VAL A 135 -4.21 8.44 -7.10
N ILE A 136 -3.01 8.03 -7.56
CA ILE A 136 -1.81 8.87 -7.56
C ILE A 136 -1.69 9.57 -8.92
N ASP A 137 -1.92 10.89 -8.92
CA ASP A 137 -1.79 11.70 -10.13
C ASP A 137 -0.32 12.09 -10.37
N ARG A 138 0.23 11.70 -11.52
CA ARG A 138 1.54 12.12 -12.03
C ARG A 138 1.42 12.81 -13.40
N GLY A 139 0.22 13.26 -13.74
CA GLY A 139 -0.11 13.91 -15.00
C GLY A 139 0.31 15.37 -15.04
N SER A 140 0.13 16.00 -16.21
CA SER A 140 0.36 17.44 -16.35
C SER A 140 -0.76 18.25 -15.68
N LEU A 141 -0.44 19.49 -15.26
CA LEU A 141 -1.43 20.43 -14.73
C LEU A 141 -2.64 20.60 -15.67
N ARG A 142 -2.39 20.67 -16.99
CA ARG A 142 -3.45 20.78 -17.99
C ARG A 142 -4.39 19.58 -17.97
N ALA A 143 -3.84 18.36 -17.91
CA ALA A 143 -4.64 17.15 -17.85
C ALA A 143 -5.47 17.08 -16.56
N TRP A 144 -4.86 17.42 -15.42
CA TRP A 144 -5.55 17.49 -14.13
C TRP A 144 -6.69 18.52 -14.13
N GLN A 145 -6.47 19.70 -14.73
CA GLN A 145 -7.51 20.72 -14.90
C GLN A 145 -8.66 20.25 -15.79
N GLN A 146 -8.36 19.58 -16.90
CA GLN A 146 -9.36 19.02 -17.81
C GLN A 146 -10.15 17.86 -17.18
N ALA A 147 -9.52 17.10 -16.29
CA ALA A 147 -10.14 16.02 -15.53
C ALA A 147 -10.96 16.49 -14.31
N GLY A 148 -11.18 17.80 -14.16
CA GLY A 148 -12.04 18.37 -13.11
C GLY A 148 -11.33 18.73 -11.81
N ARG A 149 -9.99 18.79 -11.80
CA ARG A 149 -9.19 19.21 -10.63
C ARG A 149 -9.40 18.35 -9.39
N ASN A 150 -9.65 17.05 -9.60
CA ASN A 150 -9.89 16.11 -8.51
C ASN A 150 -8.66 16.01 -7.61
N ASP A 151 -8.83 16.11 -6.29
CA ASP A 151 -7.80 15.77 -5.33
C ASP A 151 -7.69 14.24 -5.16
N THR A 152 -6.77 13.80 -4.30
CA THR A 152 -6.53 12.38 -4.04
C THR A 152 -7.76 11.69 -3.43
N PHE A 153 -8.50 12.37 -2.55
CA PHE A 153 -9.70 11.81 -1.93
C PHE A 153 -10.81 11.55 -2.95
N MET A 154 -11.05 12.51 -3.86
CA MET A 154 -12.02 12.37 -4.94
C MET A 154 -11.67 11.20 -5.87
N ARG A 155 -10.38 11.05 -6.24
CA ARG A 155 -9.91 9.92 -7.06
C ARG A 155 -10.06 8.59 -6.33
N ALA A 156 -9.73 8.53 -5.04
CA ALA A 156 -9.93 7.35 -4.20
C ALA A 156 -11.41 6.95 -4.11
N LYS A 157 -12.31 7.92 -3.90
CA LYS A 157 -13.76 7.69 -3.87
C LYS A 157 -14.29 7.11 -5.19
N ALA A 158 -13.79 7.59 -6.32
CA ALA A 158 -14.12 7.01 -7.62
C ALA A 158 -13.61 5.57 -7.75
N GLN A 159 -12.37 5.31 -7.30
CA GLN A 159 -11.75 3.99 -7.34
C GLN A 159 -12.48 2.98 -6.44
N VAL A 160 -12.97 3.37 -5.26
CA VAL A 160 -13.81 2.52 -4.41
C VAL A 160 -15.03 2.00 -5.18
N LYS A 161 -15.75 2.87 -5.89
CA LYS A 161 -16.90 2.47 -6.71
C LYS A 161 -16.52 1.47 -7.80
N VAL A 162 -15.37 1.70 -8.47
CA VAL A 162 -14.86 0.80 -9.50
C VAL A 162 -14.51 -0.57 -8.92
N LEU A 163 -13.84 -0.61 -7.77
CA LEU A 163 -13.44 -1.86 -7.12
C LEU A 163 -14.65 -2.66 -6.65
N LEU A 164 -15.62 -2.00 -6.00
CA LEU A 164 -16.86 -2.65 -5.57
C LEU A 164 -17.69 -3.16 -6.75
N GLY A 165 -17.77 -2.41 -7.85
CA GLY A 165 -18.51 -2.82 -9.05
C GLY A 165 -17.85 -3.97 -9.83
N LYS A 166 -16.55 -4.21 -9.63
CA LYS A 166 -15.79 -5.31 -10.24
C LYS A 166 -15.58 -6.50 -9.32
N TYR A 167 -16.02 -6.42 -8.07
CA TYR A 167 -15.77 -7.48 -7.11
C TYR A 167 -16.57 -8.73 -7.46
N GLU A 168 -15.86 -9.83 -7.65
CA GLU A 168 -16.43 -11.17 -7.77
C GLU A 168 -16.05 -11.96 -6.52
N ARG A 169 -17.06 -12.53 -5.83
CA ARG A 169 -16.83 -13.34 -4.64
C ARG A 169 -15.99 -14.57 -5.04
N PRO A 170 -14.88 -14.88 -4.33
CA PRO A 170 -14.12 -16.11 -4.57
C PRO A 170 -15.00 -17.35 -4.44
N ALA A 171 -14.78 -18.35 -5.29
CA ALA A 171 -15.49 -19.61 -5.21
C ALA A 171 -15.20 -20.30 -3.86
N VAL A 172 -16.26 -20.65 -3.14
CA VAL A 172 -16.22 -21.43 -1.89
C VAL A 172 -17.07 -22.67 -2.12
N SER A 173 -16.66 -23.83 -1.60
CA SER A 173 -17.48 -25.03 -1.71
C SER A 173 -18.81 -24.83 -0.98
N GLU A 174 -19.89 -25.25 -1.63
CA GLU A 174 -21.24 -25.13 -1.06
C GLU A 174 -21.37 -25.87 0.27
N GLU A 175 -20.69 -27.02 0.39
CA GLU A 175 -20.62 -27.82 1.62
C GLU A 175 -19.98 -27.04 2.77
N LEU A 176 -18.82 -26.40 2.52
CA LEU A 176 -18.14 -25.60 3.53
C LEU A 176 -18.96 -24.37 3.91
N GLU A 177 -19.58 -23.69 2.94
CA GLU A 177 -20.44 -22.55 3.23
C GLU A 177 -21.64 -22.95 4.09
N LYS A 178 -22.25 -24.10 3.80
CA LYS A 178 -23.36 -24.65 4.59
C LYS A 178 -22.91 -25.01 6.00
N GLU A 179 -21.74 -25.64 6.15
CA GLU A 179 -21.18 -25.96 7.47
C GLU A 179 -20.91 -24.70 8.29
N MET A 180 -20.23 -23.71 7.70
CA MET A 180 -19.93 -22.43 8.37
C MET A 180 -21.21 -21.71 8.82
N ARG A 181 -22.25 -21.67 7.97
CA ARG A 181 -23.56 -21.10 8.33
C ARG A 181 -24.21 -21.87 9.47
N GLY A 182 -24.21 -23.19 9.42
CA GLY A 182 -24.78 -24.02 10.48
C GLY A 182 -24.07 -23.84 11.83
N VAL A 183 -22.74 -23.67 11.84
CA VAL A 183 -21.99 -23.32 13.07
C VAL A 183 -22.44 -21.98 13.62
N MET A 184 -22.56 -20.95 12.77
CA MET A 184 -22.97 -19.61 13.18
C MET A 184 -24.39 -19.58 13.72
N GLU A 185 -25.32 -20.31 13.11
CA GLU A 185 -26.70 -20.41 13.57
C GLU A 185 -26.79 -21.08 14.95
N ARG A 186 -26.16 -22.25 15.14
CA ARG A 186 -26.14 -22.93 16.45
C ARG A 186 -25.56 -22.07 17.56
N LEU A 187 -24.44 -21.40 17.31
CA LEU A 187 -23.80 -20.53 18.29
C LEU A 187 -24.58 -19.22 18.53
N GLY A 188 -25.27 -18.72 17.51
CA GLY A 188 -26.02 -17.47 17.56
C GLY A 188 -27.39 -17.59 18.22
N THR A 189 -28.06 -18.75 18.10
CA THR A 189 -29.36 -18.98 18.75
C THR A 189 -29.24 -19.48 20.18
N GLY A 190 -28.04 -19.89 20.61
CA GLY A 190 -27.80 -20.38 21.97
C GLY A 190 -28.29 -21.81 22.23
N ASP A 191 -28.72 -22.53 21.19
CA ASP A 191 -29.02 -23.97 21.29
C ASP A 191 -27.69 -24.74 21.44
N ARG A 192 -27.32 -24.99 22.70
CA ARG A 192 -26.33 -26.00 23.08
C ARG A 192 -27.01 -27.34 23.31
#